data_AF-A0A378PSC5-F1
#
_entry.id   AF-A0A378PSC5-F1
#
_cell.length_a   1.000
_cell.length_b   1.000
_cell.length_c   1.000
_cell.angle_alpha   90.00
_cell.angle_beta   90.00
_cell.angle_gamma   90.00
#
_symmetry.space_group_name_H-M   'P 1'
#
loop_
_entity.id
_entity.type
_entity.pdbx_description
1 polymer ?
#
loop_
_entity_poly.entity_id
_entity_poly.type
_entity_poly.pdbx_seq_one_letter_code
_entity_poly.pdbx_strand_id
1 'polypeptide(L)'
;MKNPTSRTANRMIDVIFVHPKHRSYVIWHNGVFYQLTRMNLTQKAWDRRAVYDGLLDEIFVAKESCEQGETDERAWQELGLNVVKLPDELHSITASKFLA
;
A
#
# COMPACT_ATOMS: atom_id res chain seq x y z
N MET A 1 -36.26 2.57 15.66
CA MET A 1 -36.24 1.95 14.31
C MET A 1 -35.88 3.05 13.33
N LYS A 2 -34.80 3.06 12.54
CA LYS A 2 -33.81 2.06 12.11
C LYS A 2 -32.44 2.76 12.18
N ASN A 3 -31.40 2.11 12.69
CA ASN A 3 -30.01 2.50 12.43
C ASN A 3 -29.55 1.73 11.19
N PRO A 4 -29.30 2.38 10.04
CA PRO A 4 -28.71 1.70 8.90
C PRO A 4 -27.29 2.22 8.70
N THR A 5 -26.38 1.93 9.61
CA THR A 5 -24.94 2.19 9.38
C THR A 5 -24.02 1.14 9.99
N SER A 6 -24.54 -0.09 10.16
CA SER A 6 -23.69 -1.29 10.26
C SER A 6 -23.61 -1.96 8.90
N ARG A 7 -22.95 -1.34 7.91
CA ARG A 7 -22.59 -2.04 6.66
C ARG A 7 -21.48 -1.42 5.80
N THR A 8 -20.61 -0.60 6.38
CA THR A 8 -19.27 -0.40 5.79
C THR A 8 -18.34 -1.27 6.61
N ALA A 9 -18.10 -2.50 6.15
CA ALA A 9 -16.98 -3.27 6.64
C ALA A 9 -15.76 -2.35 6.58
N ASN A 10 -15.05 -2.21 7.71
CA ASN A 10 -13.83 -1.43 7.85
C ASN A 10 -12.80 -2.00 6.86
N ARG A 11 -12.86 -1.60 5.58
CA ARG A 11 -11.88 -2.01 4.58
C ARG A 11 -10.59 -1.35 5.03
N MET A 12 -9.63 -2.15 5.50
CA MET A 12 -8.29 -1.67 5.78
C MET A 12 -7.81 -0.89 4.55
N ILE A 13 -7.24 0.28 4.80
CA ILE A 13 -6.58 1.06 3.77
C ILE A 13 -5.29 0.32 3.42
N ASP A 14 -5.06 0.11 2.14
CA ASP A 14 -3.80 -0.45 1.67
C ASP A 14 -2.77 0.68 1.53
N VAL A 15 -1.52 0.38 1.87
CA VAL A 15 -0.43 1.37 1.87
C VAL A 15 0.74 0.82 1.07
N ILE A 16 1.27 1.66 0.19
CA ILE A 16 2.42 1.35 -0.66
C ILE A 16 3.67 1.92 0.02
N PHE A 17 4.65 1.06 0.20
CA PHE A 17 5.98 1.38 0.69
C PHE A 17 7.00 1.12 -0.41
N VAL A 18 8.17 1.76 -0.31
CA VAL A 18 9.33 1.52 -1.16
C VAL A 18 10.44 0.89 -0.34
N HIS A 19 11.06 -0.15 -0.89
CA HIS A 19 12.31 -0.70 -0.40
C HIS A 19 13.47 -0.13 -1.25
N PRO A 20 14.27 0.82 -0.73
CA PRO A 20 15.24 1.56 -1.55
C PRO A 20 16.38 0.67 -2.05
N LYS A 21 16.87 -0.26 -1.23
CA LYS A 21 17.94 -1.21 -1.59
C LYS A 21 17.49 -2.18 -2.70
N HIS A 22 16.29 -2.75 -2.56
CA HIS A 22 15.77 -3.75 -3.50
C HIS A 22 15.11 -3.13 -4.73
N ARG A 23 14.86 -1.80 -4.71
CA ARG A 23 14.15 -1.07 -5.78
C ARG A 23 12.83 -1.77 -6.13
N SER A 24 12.04 -2.02 -5.09
CA SER A 24 10.74 -2.69 -5.16
C SER A 24 9.70 -1.97 -4.31
N TYR A 25 8.43 -2.05 -4.70
CA TYR A 25 7.33 -1.71 -3.81
C TYR A 25 7.08 -2.84 -2.81
N VAL A 26 6.68 -2.46 -1.60
CA VAL A 26 6.12 -3.35 -0.59
C VAL A 26 4.75 -2.83 -0.22
N ILE A 27 3.72 -3.65 -0.26
CA ILE A 27 2.33 -3.21 -0.09
C ILE A 27 1.79 -3.84 1.18
N TRP A 28 1.36 -3.02 2.13
CA TRP A 28 0.57 -3.49 3.26
C TRP A 28 -0.87 -3.66 2.79
N HIS A 29 -1.32 -4.92 2.73
CA HIS A 29 -2.64 -5.28 2.23
C HIS A 29 -3.26 -6.36 3.09
N ASN A 30 -4.44 -6.06 3.64
CA ASN A 30 -5.17 -6.96 4.55
C ASN A 30 -4.30 -7.53 5.70
N GLY A 31 -3.47 -6.67 6.29
CA GLY A 31 -2.60 -7.04 7.41
C GLY A 31 -1.31 -7.78 7.05
N VAL A 32 -1.03 -8.00 5.76
CA VAL A 32 0.18 -8.69 5.28
C VAL A 32 1.00 -7.75 4.41
N PHE A 33 2.32 -7.78 4.56
CA PHE A 33 3.24 -7.08 3.68
C PHE A 33 3.61 -7.96 2.48
N TYR A 34 3.37 -7.45 1.27
CA TYR A 34 3.74 -8.12 0.03
C TYR A 34 4.78 -7.31 -0.74
N GLN A 35 5.93 -7.90 -1.03
CA GLN A 35 6.95 -7.31 -1.88
C GLN A 35 6.70 -7.66 -3.35
N LEU A 36 6.75 -6.65 -4.21
CA LEU A 36 6.74 -6.83 -5.65
C LEU A 36 8.16 -7.09 -6.19
N THR A 37 8.24 -7.80 -7.30
CA THR A 37 9.54 -8.14 -7.93
C THR A 37 10.33 -6.92 -8.41
N ARG A 38 9.66 -5.78 -8.67
CA ARG A 38 10.23 -4.48 -9.08
C ARG A 38 9.30 -3.35 -8.63
N MET A 39 9.74 -2.10 -8.78
CA MET A 39 8.87 -0.92 -8.68
C MET A 39 7.92 -0.83 -9.89
N ASN A 40 6.92 -1.70 -9.92
CA ASN A 40 5.91 -1.70 -10.97
C ASN A 40 4.56 -2.20 -10.42
N LEU A 41 3.56 -1.32 -10.37
CA LEU A 41 2.21 -1.60 -9.87
C LEU A 41 1.31 -2.09 -11.01
N THR A 42 1.61 -3.28 -11.54
CA THR A 42 0.81 -3.95 -12.58
C THR A 42 0.28 -5.28 -12.09
N GLN A 43 -0.80 -5.78 -12.71
CA GLN A 43 -1.41 -7.08 -12.33
C GLN A 43 -0.37 -8.20 -12.34
N LYS A 44 0.48 -8.26 -13.37
CA LYS A 44 1.54 -9.27 -13.48
C LYS A 44 2.56 -9.22 -12.34
N ALA A 45 2.90 -8.02 -11.85
CA ALA A 45 3.81 -7.86 -10.72
C ALA A 45 3.11 -8.26 -9.42
N TRP A 46 1.84 -7.87 -9.26
CA TRP A 46 1.00 -8.24 -8.14
C TRP A 46 0.81 -9.76 -8.04
N ASP A 47 0.51 -10.46 -9.14
CA ASP A 47 0.35 -11.92 -9.17
C ASP A 47 1.62 -12.67 -8.75
N ARG A 48 2.79 -12.04 -8.92
CA ARG A 48 4.12 -12.59 -8.59
C ARG A 48 4.66 -12.07 -7.27
N ARG A 49 3.85 -11.33 -6.50
CA ARG A 49 4.27 -10.79 -5.20
C ARG A 49 4.66 -11.93 -4.25
N ALA A 50 5.63 -11.66 -3.40
CA ALA A 50 6.01 -12.53 -2.31
C ALA A 50 5.65 -11.88 -0.97
N VAL A 51 5.47 -12.67 0.09
CA VAL A 51 5.40 -12.12 1.44
C VAL A 51 6.74 -11.46 1.75
N TYR A 52 6.69 -10.23 2.23
CA TYR A 52 7.89 -9.51 2.66
C TYR A 52 8.33 -10.01 4.04
N ASP A 53 9.59 -10.41 4.13
CA ASP A 53 10.22 -10.97 5.34
C ASP A 53 11.35 -10.09 5.90
N GLY A 54 11.54 -8.90 5.33
CA GLY A 54 12.53 -7.92 5.80
C GLY A 54 12.04 -7.04 6.95
N LEU A 55 12.89 -6.12 7.39
CA LEU A 55 12.60 -5.24 8.52
C LEU A 55 11.70 -4.07 8.12
N LEU A 56 10.71 -3.73 8.95
CA LEU A 56 9.81 -2.60 8.68
C LEU A 56 10.52 -1.23 8.68
N ASP A 57 11.69 -1.14 9.30
CA ASP A 57 12.57 0.05 9.25
C ASP A 57 13.32 0.21 7.93
N GLU A 58 13.31 -0.82 7.06
CA GLU A 58 13.96 -0.77 5.75
C GLU A 58 13.03 -0.33 4.62
N ILE A 59 11.74 -0.18 4.91
CA ILE A 59 10.72 0.24 3.94
C ILE A 59 10.05 1.53 4.40
N PHE A 60 9.74 2.39 3.44
CA PHE A 60 9.28 3.76 3.69
C PHE A 60 8.01 4.04 2.92
N VAL A 61 7.09 4.84 3.47
CA VAL A 61 5.85 5.22 2.78
C VAL A 61 6.21 5.83 1.44
N ALA A 62 5.71 5.18 0.39
CA ALA A 62 6.06 5.52 -0.98
C ALA A 62 5.33 6.78 -1.41
N LYS A 63 5.89 7.46 -2.41
CA LYS A 63 5.30 8.66 -2.96
C LYS A 63 3.90 8.38 -3.53
N GLU A 64 3.73 7.19 -4.10
CA GLU A 64 2.49 6.66 -4.66
C GLU A 64 1.36 6.57 -3.63
N SER A 65 1.66 6.49 -2.33
CA SER A 65 0.60 6.57 -1.30
C SER A 65 0.21 7.99 -0.93
N CYS A 66 1.05 9.00 -1.21
CA CYS A 66 0.81 10.40 -0.86
C CYS A 66 0.36 11.24 -2.07
N GLU A 67 0.94 11.02 -3.23
CA GLU A 67 0.57 11.64 -4.50
C GLU A 67 -0.16 10.60 -5.36
N GLN A 68 -1.48 10.76 -5.49
CA GLN A 68 -2.32 9.93 -6.36
C GLN A 68 -2.77 10.78 -7.55
N GLY A 69 -2.43 10.37 -8.78
CA GLY A 69 -3.10 10.86 -9.99
C GLY A 69 -4.32 10.00 -10.34
N GLU A 70 -5.25 10.51 -11.15
CA GLU A 70 -6.46 9.76 -11.57
C GLU A 70 -6.15 8.41 -12.24
N THR A 71 -5.02 8.33 -12.96
CA THR A 71 -4.54 7.09 -13.60
C THR A 71 -4.10 6.05 -12.58
N ASP A 72 -3.51 6.49 -11.46
CA ASP A 72 -2.99 5.61 -10.42
C ASP A 72 -4.13 4.96 -9.62
N GLU A 73 -5.19 5.73 -9.34
CA GLU A 73 -6.39 5.23 -8.65
C GLU A 73 -7.04 4.06 -9.41
N ARG A 74 -7.20 4.19 -10.74
CA ARG A 74 -7.77 3.11 -11.57
C ARG A 74 -6.89 1.87 -11.57
N ALA A 75 -5.58 2.04 -11.73
CA ALA A 75 -4.64 0.92 -11.73
C ALA A 75 -4.69 0.14 -10.40
N TRP A 76 -4.78 0.84 -9.27
CA TRP A 76 -4.86 0.18 -7.96
C TRP A 76 -6.20 -0.52 -7.73
N GLN A 77 -7.30 0.06 -8.21
CA GLN A 77 -8.61 -0.61 -8.16
C GLN A 77 -8.61 -1.91 -8.97
N GLU A 78 -7.94 -1.94 -10.13
CA GLU A 78 -7.77 -3.16 -10.94
C GLU A 78 -6.98 -4.24 -10.18
N LEU A 79 -6.00 -3.84 -9.36
CA LEU A 79 -5.27 -4.75 -8.46
C LEU A 79 -6.07 -5.20 -7.24
N GLY A 80 -7.27 -4.64 -7.03
CA GLY A 80 -8.09 -4.86 -5.83
C GLY A 80 -7.56 -4.13 -4.59
N LEU A 81 -6.69 -3.13 -4.77
CA LEU A 81 -6.13 -2.34 -3.68
C LEU A 81 -7.05 -1.16 -3.33
N ASN A 82 -7.20 -0.92 -2.03
CA ASN A 82 -7.92 0.20 -1.45
C ASN A 82 -6.94 1.24 -0.90
N VAL A 83 -6.17 1.87 -1.79
CA VAL A 83 -5.20 2.92 -1.42
C VAL A 83 -5.90 4.27 -1.40
N VAL A 84 -5.95 4.93 -0.25
CA VAL A 84 -6.43 6.32 -0.14
C VAL A 84 -5.25 7.27 -0.10
N LYS A 85 -5.44 8.49 -0.61
CA LYS A 85 -4.41 9.53 -0.58
C LYS A 85 -4.02 9.84 0.88
N LEU A 86 -2.80 9.49 1.25
CA LEU A 86 -2.21 9.83 2.53
C LEU A 86 -1.70 11.28 2.52
N PRO A 87 -1.60 11.93 3.70
CA PRO A 87 -0.91 13.22 3.82
C PRO A 87 0.55 13.15 3.33
N ASP A 88 1.01 14.21 2.68
CA ASP A 88 2.37 14.29 2.12
C ASP A 88 3.47 14.20 3.19
N GLU A 89 3.17 14.64 4.42
CA GLU A 89 4.06 14.55 5.58
C GLU A 89 4.37 13.10 6.00
N LEU A 90 3.55 12.13 5.58
CA LEU A 90 3.81 10.72 5.83
C LEU A 90 4.81 10.12 4.85
N HIS A 91 5.11 10.80 3.74
CA HIS A 91 6.09 10.33 2.77
C HIS A 91 7.46 10.15 3.43
N SER A 92 8.15 9.06 3.07
CA SER A 92 9.48 8.72 3.61
C SER A 92 9.52 8.39 5.12
N ILE A 93 8.38 8.25 5.80
CA ILE A 93 8.33 7.64 7.14
C ILE A 93 8.47 6.11 7.02
N THR A 94 9.17 5.47 7.96
CA THR A 94 9.33 4.00 7.98
C THR A 94 8.00 3.29 8.25
N ALA A 95 7.82 2.06 7.75
CA ALA A 95 6.60 1.29 8.03
C ALA A 95 6.40 1.01 9.52
N SER A 96 7.49 0.81 10.27
CA SER A 96 7.46 0.67 11.72
C SER A 96 6.82 1.87 12.43
N LYS A 97 7.15 3.09 12.01
CA LYS A 97 6.61 4.34 12.58
C LYS A 97 5.20 4.62 12.08
N PHE A 98 4.89 4.25 10.84
CA PHE A 98 3.56 4.42 10.28
C PHE A 98 2.51 3.53 10.97
N LEU A 99 2.89 2.33 11.39
CA LEU A 99 1.99 1.37 12.06
C LEU A 99 1.94 1.50 13.60
N ALA A 100 2.76 2.37 14.19
CA ALA A 100 2.82 2.59 15.64
C ALA A 100 1.69 3.50 16.13
#